data_AF-C5LDM3-F1
#
_entry.id   AF-C5LDM3-F1
#
_cell.length_a   1.000
_cell.length_b   1.000
_cell.length_c   1.000
_cell.angle_alpha   90.00
_cell.angle_beta   90.00
_cell.angle_gamma   90.00
#
_symmetry.space_group_name_H-M   'P 1'
#
loop_
_entity.id
_entity.type
_entity.pdbx_description
1 polymer ?
#
loop_
_entity_poly.entity_id
_entity_poly.type
_entity_poly.pdbx_seq_one_letter_code
_entity_poly.pdbx_strand_id
1 'polypeptide(L)'
;VVNKVKIDFIHDSYDEIAKSVLSDIRFLPDLLDFSANEKDNINDETCELLQPYLQLENFNPAVAKKASGAAEGLCKWVGAMVMYHEAAKIVKPKMDYLKVQTAKLEAAMTELGEAEAELAAAQQCWMASMPNSRKPWMGRMLSRRRLMLRRTKWT
;
A
#
# COMPACT_ATOMS: atom_id res chain seq x y z
N VAL A 1 -15.77 -38.48 -12.73
CA VAL A 1 -16.62 -37.77 -13.71
C VAL A 1 -17.20 -36.57 -12.99
N VAL A 2 -16.75 -35.35 -13.31
CA VAL A 2 -17.31 -34.13 -12.71
C VAL A 2 -18.74 -34.00 -13.22
N ASN A 3 -19.71 -34.03 -12.33
CA ASN A 3 -21.11 -33.92 -12.70
C ASN A 3 -21.36 -32.48 -13.15
N LYS A 4 -21.61 -32.27 -14.45
CA LYS A 4 -21.82 -30.92 -14.99
C LYS A 4 -23.20 -30.43 -14.53
N VAL A 5 -23.22 -29.53 -13.55
CA VAL A 5 -24.43 -28.81 -13.15
C VAL A 5 -24.79 -27.87 -14.30
N LYS A 6 -25.94 -28.08 -14.93
CA LYS A 6 -26.47 -27.13 -15.92
C LYS A 6 -27.10 -25.96 -15.18
N ILE A 7 -26.62 -24.76 -15.45
CA ILE A 7 -27.19 -23.51 -14.96
C ILE A 7 -27.80 -22.84 -16.19
N ASP A 8 -29.13 -22.70 -16.22
CA ASP A 8 -29.87 -22.33 -17.44
C ASP A 8 -29.53 -20.93 -17.98
N PHE A 9 -28.99 -20.04 -17.13
CA PHE A 9 -28.63 -18.67 -17.50
C PHE A 9 -27.17 -18.49 -17.94
N ILE A 10 -26.28 -19.43 -17.56
CA ILE A 10 -24.83 -19.30 -17.82
C ILE A 10 -24.43 -20.28 -18.92
N HIS A 11 -24.12 -19.75 -20.10
CA HIS A 11 -23.56 -20.52 -21.21
C HIS A 11 -22.02 -20.47 -21.18
N ASP A 12 -21.36 -21.59 -21.50
CA ASP A 12 -19.91 -21.59 -21.68
C ASP A 12 -19.53 -20.93 -23.02
N SER A 13 -18.49 -20.11 -23.00
CA SER A 13 -17.94 -19.44 -24.21
C SER A 13 -16.64 -20.11 -24.66
N TYR A 14 -16.46 -21.39 -24.33
CA TYR A 14 -15.17 -22.06 -24.49
C TYR A 14 -14.77 -22.15 -25.97
N ASP A 15 -15.69 -22.62 -26.80
CA ASP A 15 -15.45 -22.81 -28.23
C ASP A 15 -15.34 -21.48 -28.99
N GLU A 16 -16.01 -20.43 -28.51
CA GLU A 16 -16.06 -19.12 -29.18
C GLU A 16 -14.83 -18.26 -28.88
N ILE A 17 -14.39 -18.22 -27.61
CA ILE A 17 -13.37 -17.27 -27.16
C ILE A 17 -12.20 -18.00 -26.49
N ALA A 18 -12.49 -18.82 -25.48
CA ALA A 18 -11.42 -19.36 -24.62
C ALA A 18 -10.42 -20.21 -25.39
N LYS A 19 -10.89 -20.99 -26.38
CA LYS A 19 -10.03 -21.82 -27.23
C LYS A 19 -9.07 -20.97 -28.06
N SER A 20 -9.54 -19.87 -28.63
CA SER A 20 -8.69 -18.95 -29.39
C SER A 20 -7.66 -18.28 -28.49
N VAL A 21 -8.10 -17.72 -27.35
CA VAL A 21 -7.23 -17.02 -26.40
C VAL A 21 -6.16 -17.94 -25.83
N LEU A 22 -6.53 -19.14 -25.39
CA LEU A 22 -5.58 -20.10 -24.80
C LEU A 22 -4.62 -20.72 -25.83
N SER A 23 -4.95 -20.63 -27.12
CA SER A 23 -4.06 -21.08 -28.20
C SER A 23 -3.02 -20.04 -28.61
N ASP A 24 -3.20 -18.76 -28.22
CA ASP A 24 -2.24 -17.70 -28.52
C ASP A 24 -0.97 -17.89 -27.67
N ILE A 25 0.18 -17.86 -28.35
CA ILE A 25 1.52 -17.93 -27.75
C ILE A 25 1.74 -16.75 -26.78
N ARG A 26 1.09 -15.61 -27.03
CA ARG A 26 1.21 -14.40 -26.22
C ARG A 26 0.30 -14.37 -24.99
N PHE A 27 -0.57 -15.36 -24.79
CA PHE A 27 -1.49 -15.38 -23.67
C PHE A 27 -0.81 -15.20 -22.30
N LEU A 28 0.26 -15.95 -22.04
CA LEU A 28 0.99 -15.87 -20.76
C LEU A 28 1.73 -14.54 -20.55
N PRO A 29 2.52 -14.02 -21.52
CA PRO A 29 3.14 -12.71 -21.33
C PRO A 29 2.10 -11.59 -21.17
N ASP A 30 1.01 -11.61 -21.93
CA ASP A 30 -0.07 -10.62 -21.81
C ASP A 30 -0.76 -10.71 -20.43
N LEU A 31 -0.96 -11.93 -19.91
CA LEU A 31 -1.51 -12.16 -18.57
C LEU A 31 -0.62 -11.58 -17.46
N LEU A 32 0.70 -11.72 -17.60
CA LEU A 32 1.67 -11.19 -16.65
C LEU A 32 1.77 -9.66 -16.74
N ASP A 33 1.74 -9.12 -17.95
CA ASP A 33 1.74 -7.68 -18.20
C ASP A 33 0.50 -7.02 -17.60
N PHE A 34 -0.68 -7.62 -17.81
CA PHE A 34 -1.92 -7.18 -17.17
C PHE A 34 -1.80 -7.14 -15.64
N SER A 35 -1.23 -8.19 -15.04
CA SER A 35 -1.03 -8.25 -13.59
C SER A 35 -0.03 -7.21 -13.07
N ALA A 36 0.91 -6.75 -13.89
CA ALA A 36 1.93 -5.79 -13.50
C ALA A 36 1.45 -4.34 -13.67
N ASN A 37 0.82 -4.05 -14.82
CA ASN A 37 0.56 -2.69 -15.30
C ASN A 37 -0.92 -2.31 -15.26
N GLU A 38 -1.84 -3.27 -15.41
CA GLU A 38 -3.26 -2.99 -15.64
C GLU A 38 -4.19 -3.43 -14.51
N LYS A 39 -3.69 -4.12 -13.47
CA LYS A 39 -4.50 -4.58 -12.32
C LYS A 39 -5.29 -3.45 -11.62
N ASP A 40 -4.83 -2.21 -11.75
CA ASP A 40 -5.47 -1.02 -11.18
C ASP A 40 -6.62 -0.45 -12.02
N ASN A 41 -6.73 -0.89 -13.27
CA ASN A 41 -7.74 -0.44 -14.25
C ASN A 41 -8.98 -1.35 -14.31
N ILE A 42 -9.04 -2.38 -13.46
CA ILE A 42 -10.23 -3.25 -13.35
C ILE A 42 -11.40 -2.42 -12.80
N ASN A 43 -12.52 -2.39 -13.53
CA ASN A 43 -13.75 -1.73 -13.10
C ASN A 43 -14.58 -2.61 -12.17
N ASP A 44 -15.43 -1.96 -11.36
CA ASP A 44 -16.32 -2.67 -10.42
C ASP A 44 -17.31 -3.59 -11.15
N GLU A 45 -17.88 -3.07 -12.24
CA GLU A 45 -18.77 -3.82 -13.14
C GLU A 45 -18.15 -5.14 -13.63
N THR A 46 -16.84 -5.15 -13.89
CA THR A 46 -16.12 -6.35 -14.32
C THR A 46 -16.02 -7.38 -13.20
N CYS A 47 -15.79 -6.94 -11.97
CA CYS A 47 -15.79 -7.80 -10.79
C CYS A 47 -17.19 -8.34 -10.49
N GLU A 48 -18.23 -7.52 -10.61
CA GLU A 48 -19.63 -7.93 -10.42
C GLU A 48 -20.06 -8.98 -11.45
N LEU A 49 -19.70 -8.79 -12.73
CA LEU A 49 -19.96 -9.77 -13.80
C LEU A 49 -19.25 -11.11 -13.54
N LEU A 50 -18.09 -11.10 -12.90
CA LEU A 50 -17.34 -12.32 -12.56
C LEU A 50 -17.91 -13.03 -11.33
N GLN A 51 -18.58 -12.32 -10.43
CA GLN A 51 -19.00 -12.84 -9.13
C GLN A 51 -19.86 -14.11 -9.19
N PRO A 52 -20.86 -14.23 -10.09
CA PRO A 52 -21.63 -15.46 -10.24
C PRO A 52 -20.77 -16.67 -10.59
N TYR A 53 -19.70 -16.49 -11.38
CA TYR A 53 -18.77 -17.57 -11.74
C TYR A 53 -17.88 -17.97 -10.57
N LEU A 54 -17.42 -16.99 -9.77
CA LEU A 54 -16.56 -17.23 -8.62
C LEU A 54 -17.30 -17.91 -7.45
N GLN A 55 -18.61 -17.70 -7.34
CA GLN A 55 -19.46 -18.32 -6.31
C GLN A 55 -19.88 -19.76 -6.66
N LEU A 56 -19.55 -20.26 -7.87
CA LEU A 56 -19.83 -21.64 -8.24
C LEU A 56 -18.99 -22.59 -7.39
N GLU A 57 -19.62 -23.65 -6.85
CA GLU A 57 -18.94 -24.68 -6.05
C GLU A 57 -17.77 -25.35 -6.82
N ASN A 58 -17.88 -25.38 -8.14
CA ASN A 58 -16.88 -25.94 -9.04
C ASN A 58 -15.70 -24.98 -9.31
N PHE A 59 -15.83 -23.68 -9.02
CA PHE A 59 -14.76 -22.69 -9.17
C PHE A 59 -13.86 -22.68 -7.93
N ASN A 60 -13.18 -23.82 -7.71
CA ASN A 60 -12.27 -23.99 -6.58
C ASN A 60 -10.89 -24.45 -7.09
N PRO A 61 -9.78 -23.83 -6.65
CA PRO A 61 -8.44 -24.26 -7.01
C PRO A 61 -8.19 -25.76 -6.77
N ALA A 62 -8.75 -26.35 -5.71
CA ALA A 62 -8.60 -27.77 -5.41
C ALA A 62 -9.32 -28.67 -6.44
N VAL A 63 -10.42 -28.20 -7.01
CA VAL A 63 -11.15 -28.90 -8.08
C VAL A 63 -10.41 -28.70 -9.41
N ALA A 64 -9.96 -27.48 -9.71
CA ALA A 64 -9.19 -27.16 -10.92
C ALA A 64 -7.87 -27.95 -10.99
N LYS A 65 -7.20 -28.17 -9.85
CA LYS A 65 -6.00 -29.00 -9.74
C LYS A 65 -6.19 -30.43 -10.23
N LYS A 66 -7.40 -31.00 -10.06
CA LYS A 66 -7.71 -32.35 -10.57
C LYS A 66 -7.73 -32.41 -12.10
N ALA A 67 -7.94 -31.28 -12.77
CA ALA A 67 -7.84 -31.16 -14.22
C ALA A 67 -6.40 -30.89 -14.67
N SER A 68 -5.77 -29.82 -14.17
CA SER A 68 -4.35 -29.54 -14.43
C SER A 68 -3.75 -28.53 -13.44
N GLY A 69 -2.43 -28.58 -13.25
CA GLY A 69 -1.72 -27.58 -12.45
C GLY A 69 -1.77 -26.17 -13.06
N ALA A 70 -1.84 -26.05 -14.39
CA ALA A 70 -2.04 -24.77 -15.07
C ALA A 70 -3.43 -24.18 -14.79
N ALA A 71 -4.47 -25.01 -14.80
CA ALA A 71 -5.83 -24.59 -14.45
C ALA A 71 -5.95 -24.15 -12.98
N GLU A 72 -5.23 -24.80 -12.07
CA GLU A 72 -5.10 -24.35 -10.67
C GLU A 72 -4.51 -22.93 -10.60
N GLY A 73 -3.45 -22.68 -11.36
CA GLY A 73 -2.79 -21.37 -11.42
C GLY A 73 -3.73 -20.26 -11.91
N LEU A 74 -4.44 -20.50 -13.02
CA LEU A 74 -5.41 -19.53 -13.57
C LEU A 74 -6.58 -19.28 -12.61
N CYS A 75 -7.13 -20.31 -11.98
CA CYS A 75 -8.22 -20.17 -11.01
C CYS A 75 -7.80 -19.30 -9.80
N LYS A 76 -6.59 -19.54 -9.26
CA LYS A 76 -6.02 -18.71 -8.19
C LYS A 76 -5.77 -17.27 -8.65
N TRP A 77 -5.28 -17.09 -9.87
CA TRP A 77 -4.99 -15.78 -10.42
C TRP A 77 -6.25 -14.92 -10.53
N VAL A 78 -7.35 -15.45 -11.06
CA VAL A 78 -8.63 -14.70 -11.17
C VAL A 78 -9.13 -14.29 -9.78
N GLY A 79 -9.12 -15.21 -8.81
CA GLY A 79 -9.52 -14.89 -7.44
C GLY A 79 -8.64 -13.82 -6.81
N ALA A 80 -7.32 -13.90 -7.02
CA ALA A 80 -6.38 -12.90 -6.53
C ALA A 80 -6.59 -11.52 -7.16
N MET A 81 -6.97 -11.43 -8.43
CA MET A 81 -7.28 -10.16 -9.10
C MET A 81 -8.54 -9.49 -8.52
N VAL A 82 -9.60 -10.25 -8.25
CA VAL A 82 -10.82 -9.71 -7.63
C VAL A 82 -10.54 -9.25 -6.19
N MET A 83 -9.85 -10.07 -5.39
CA MET A 83 -9.45 -9.67 -4.04
C MET A 83 -8.54 -8.44 -4.04
N TYR A 84 -7.64 -8.33 -5.02
CA TYR A 84 -6.79 -7.16 -5.19
C TYR A 84 -7.63 -5.91 -5.46
N HIS A 85 -8.61 -5.98 -6.35
CA HIS A 85 -9.49 -4.85 -6.66
C HIS A 85 -10.25 -4.37 -5.40
N GLU A 86 -10.83 -5.29 -4.63
CA GLU A 86 -11.51 -4.96 -3.37
C GLU A 86 -10.55 -4.31 -2.35
N ALA A 87 -9.35 -4.87 -2.19
CA ALA A 87 -8.34 -4.31 -1.30
C ALA A 87 -7.84 -2.93 -1.78
N ALA A 88 -7.67 -2.75 -3.09
CA ALA A 88 -7.22 -1.51 -3.70
C ALA A 88 -8.17 -0.35 -3.43
N LYS A 89 -9.49 -0.58 -3.42
CA LYS A 89 -10.50 0.44 -3.05
C LYS A 89 -10.24 1.03 -1.64
N ILE A 90 -9.76 0.20 -0.72
CA ILE A 90 -9.51 0.61 0.67
C ILE A 90 -8.10 1.19 0.82
N VAL A 91 -7.13 0.63 0.11
CA VAL A 91 -5.70 0.96 0.29
C VAL A 91 -5.31 2.22 -0.48
N LYS A 92 -5.80 2.43 -1.72
CA LYS A 92 -5.49 3.61 -2.54
C LYS A 92 -5.71 4.94 -1.81
N PRO A 93 -6.91 5.23 -1.25
CA PRO A 93 -7.14 6.50 -0.55
C PRO A 93 -6.26 6.66 0.69
N LYS A 94 -5.94 5.56 1.40
CA LYS A 94 -5.05 5.59 2.56
C LYS A 94 -3.61 5.92 2.17
N MET A 95 -3.13 5.36 1.05
CA MET A 95 -1.80 5.64 0.53
C MET A 95 -1.68 7.10 0.08
N ASP A 96 -2.70 7.64 -0.59
CA ASP A 96 -2.68 9.04 -1.01
C ASP A 96 -2.77 10.00 0.18
N TYR A 97 -3.59 9.68 1.18
CA TYR A 97 -3.60 10.41 2.44
C TYR A 97 -2.23 10.37 3.13
N LEU A 98 -1.61 9.20 3.19
CA LEU A 98 -0.28 9.03 3.77
C LEU A 98 0.74 9.94 3.07
N LYS A 99 0.80 9.92 1.74
CA LYS A 99 1.70 10.78 0.95
C LYS A 99 1.54 12.27 1.30
N VAL A 100 0.30 12.73 1.43
CA VAL A 100 0.02 14.13 1.79
C VAL A 100 0.51 14.45 3.21
N GLN A 101 0.27 13.55 4.16
CA GLN A 101 0.69 13.78 5.55
C GLN A 101 2.20 13.68 5.72
N THR A 102 2.88 12.77 5.01
CA THR A 102 4.34 12.68 5.05
C THR A 102 4.98 13.92 4.45
N ALA A 103 4.47 14.44 3.34
CA ALA A 103 4.96 15.70 2.75
C ALA A 103 4.80 16.89 3.72
N LYS A 104 3.65 16.97 4.42
CA LYS A 104 3.43 18.01 5.46
C LYS A 104 4.38 17.87 6.64
N LEU A 105 4.60 16.63 7.09
CA LEU A 105 5.50 16.34 8.20
C LEU A 105 6.94 16.69 7.86
N GLU A 106 7.40 16.34 6.65
CA GLU A 106 8.72 16.70 6.16
C GLU A 106 8.92 18.22 6.13
N ALA A 107 7.94 18.98 5.63
CA ALA A 107 7.99 20.45 5.63
C ALA A 107 8.05 21.03 7.06
N ALA A 108 7.24 20.52 7.99
CA ALA A 108 7.28 20.95 9.38
C ALA A 108 8.61 20.60 10.07
N MET A 109 9.21 19.45 9.73
CA MET A 109 10.52 19.06 10.25
C MET A 109 11.63 19.95 9.72
N THR A 110 11.57 20.37 8.46
CA THR A 110 12.55 21.34 7.91
C THR A 110 12.45 22.69 8.60
N GLU A 111 11.24 23.23 8.78
CA GLU A 111 11.02 24.51 9.48
C GLU A 111 11.50 24.45 10.94
N LEU A 112 11.22 23.35 11.64
CA LEU A 112 11.69 23.14 13.01
C LEU A 112 13.23 23.08 13.08
N GLY A 113 13.87 22.38 12.13
CA GLY A 113 15.34 22.29 12.06
C GLY A 113 16.00 23.64 11.81
N GLU A 114 15.42 24.48 10.96
CA GLU A 114 15.89 25.84 10.72
C GLU A 114 15.79 26.71 11.99
N ALA A 115 14.64 26.70 12.66
CA ALA A 115 14.44 27.44 13.91
C ALA A 115 15.37 26.96 15.04
N GLU A 116 15.62 25.65 15.15
CA GLU A 116 16.57 25.10 16.10
C GLU A 116 18.02 25.50 15.78
N ALA A 117 18.39 25.57 14.50
CA ALA A 117 19.71 26.03 14.07
C ALA A 117 19.93 27.52 14.37
N GLU A 118 18.93 28.37 14.11
CA GLU A 118 18.98 29.79 14.47
C GLU A 118 19.14 29.99 15.98
N LEU A 119 18.36 29.26 16.78
CA LEU A 119 18.45 29.29 18.23
C LEU A 119 19.83 28.85 18.72
N ALA A 120 20.39 27.78 18.15
CA ALA A 120 21.71 27.28 18.51
C ALA A 120 22.81 28.29 18.16
N ALA A 121 22.75 28.92 16.99
CA ALA A 121 23.69 29.95 16.57
C ALA A 121 23.66 31.17 17.49
N ALA A 122 22.45 31.66 17.83
CA ALA A 122 22.27 32.74 18.79
C ALA A 122 22.85 32.40 20.18
N GLN A 123 22.60 31.18 20.67
CA GLN A 123 23.16 30.71 21.94
C GLN A 123 24.69 30.64 21.91
N GLN A 124 25.28 30.15 20.82
CA GLN A 124 26.74 30.06 20.65
C GLN A 124 27.38 31.45 20.58
N CYS A 125 26.82 32.37 19.79
CA CYS A 125 27.30 33.75 19.69
C CYS A 125 27.26 34.44 21.07
N TRP A 126 26.15 34.28 21.79
CA TRP A 126 26.01 34.82 23.14
C TRP A 126 27.05 34.24 24.11
N MET A 127 27.32 32.94 24.05
CA MET A 127 28.37 32.29 24.85
C MET A 127 29.79 32.75 24.48
N ALA A 128 30.05 33.09 23.21
CA ALA A 128 31.34 33.58 22.74
C ALA A 128 31.63 35.00 23.23
N SER A 129 30.62 35.88 23.25
CA SER A 129 30.72 37.26 23.75
C SER A 129 30.93 37.36 25.27
N MET A 130 30.76 36.27 26.03
CA MET A 130 30.87 36.29 27.49
C MET A 130 32.31 36.33 28.02
N PRO A 131 32.57 37.13 29.07
CA PRO A 131 33.81 37.05 29.84
C PRO A 131 34.02 35.66 30.42
N ASN A 132 35.26 35.14 30.35
CA ASN A 132 35.58 33.76 30.75
C ASN A 132 35.20 33.44 32.21
N SER A 133 35.19 34.44 33.09
CA SER A 133 34.78 34.33 34.50
C SER A 133 33.28 34.04 34.71
N ARG A 134 32.40 34.39 33.76
CA ARG A 134 30.93 34.20 33.88
C ARG A 134 30.41 32.88 33.30
N LYS A 135 31.19 32.22 32.43
CA LYS A 135 30.79 30.98 31.73
C LYS A 135 30.40 29.83 32.68
N PRO A 136 31.13 29.56 33.79
CA PRO A 136 30.76 28.47 34.72
C PRO A 136 29.45 28.73 35.49
N TRP A 137 29.16 29.99 35.80
CA TRP A 137 27.93 30.35 36.53
C TRP A 137 26.69 30.21 35.64
N MET A 138 26.78 30.63 34.37
CA MET A 138 25.71 30.47 33.39
C MET A 138 25.42 29.00 33.05
N GLY A 139 26.46 28.16 32.92
CA GLY A 139 26.28 26.72 32.70
C GLY A 139 25.45 26.06 33.82
N ARG A 140 25.69 26.43 35.07
CA ARG A 140 24.88 25.97 36.21
C ARG A 140 23.44 26.49 36.17
N MET A 141 23.24 27.75 35.78
CA MET A 141 21.92 28.37 35.70
C MET A 141 21.05 27.73 34.59
N LEU A 142 21.62 27.53 33.41
CA LEU A 142 20.96 26.88 32.27
C LEU A 142 20.62 25.41 32.56
N SER A 143 21.52 24.66 33.20
CA SER A 143 21.26 23.29 33.64
C SER A 143 20.11 23.21 34.65
N ARG A 144 20.07 24.13 35.63
CA ARG A 144 18.93 24.23 36.57
C ARG A 144 17.62 24.57 35.86
N ARG A 145 17.64 25.50 34.90
CA ARG A 145 16.45 25.89 34.13
C ARG A 145 15.94 24.74 33.26
N ARG A 146 16.84 24.00 32.60
CA ARG A 146 16.52 22.79 31.82
C ARG A 146 15.90 21.69 32.68
N LEU A 147 16.41 21.49 33.90
CA LEU A 147 15.83 20.56 34.89
C LEU A 147 14.42 21.00 35.33
N MET A 148 14.18 22.30 35.56
CA MET A 148 12.84 22.81 35.91
C MET A 148 11.83 22.70 34.76
N LEU A 149 12.23 22.97 33.51
CA LEU A 149 11.39 22.82 32.33
C LEU A 149 11.05 21.35 32.02
N ARG A 150 11.95 20.41 32.28
CA ARG A 150 11.64 18.97 32.17
C ARG A 150 10.64 18.50 33.23
N ARG A 151 10.70 19.07 34.44
CA ARG A 151 9.83 18.68 35.55
C ARG A 151 8.39 19.18 35.41
N THR A 152 8.16 20.20 34.58
CA THR A 152 6.84 20.82 34.33
C THR A 152 6.13 20.29 33.08
N LYS A 153 6.84 19.59 32.18
CA LYS A 153 6.25 18.91 30.99
C LYS A 153 5.69 17.50 31.29
N TRP A 154 5.82 17.01 32.52
CA TRP A 154 5.36 15.68 32.97
C TRP A 154 4.27 15.75 34.06
N THR A 155 3.55 16.87 34.15
CA THR A 155 2.36 17.09 34.98
C THR A 155 1.26 17.65 34.10
#